data_AF-A0A7C4XKE5-F1
#
_entry.id   AF-A0A7C4XKE5-F1
#
_cell.length_a   1.000
_cell.length_b   1.000
_cell.length_c   1.000
_cell.angle_alpha   90.00
_cell.angle_beta   90.00
_cell.angle_gamma   90.00
#
_symmetry.space_group_name_H-M   'P 1'
#
loop_
_entity.id
_entity.type
_entity.pdbx_description
1 polymer ?
#
loop_
_entity_poly.entity_id
_entity_poly.type
_entity_poly.pdbx_seq_one_letter_code
_entity_poly.pdbx_strand_id
1 'polypeptide(L)'
;MFAKEIMSDVIPALRTSDTGLKALSYMDIFRISHMPIVNNQEFLGLISDKDIYDLNMADEPLGNHALSLQRPYVLANQHIYQVVEQVAKLDLTVIPVLDEKKNYLGVITLHTLVKYFAEMLAVKNPGAIIVLELNVNDYSLAHIAQIVESNDAKILSMYISGSPDTTKMDVTLKLNITDMTSIIQTFNRYNYIIKASFMENDAMSQLLDDRYELFMRFLNI
;
A
#
# COMPACT_ATOMS: atom_id res chain seq x y z
N MET A 1 10.90 9.16 -1.09
CA MET A 1 11.20 7.77 -0.69
C MET A 1 11.48 6.95 -1.95
N PHE A 2 12.59 6.23 -1.96
CA PHE A 2 13.15 5.58 -3.15
C PHE A 2 13.05 4.06 -3.09
N ALA A 3 12.98 3.40 -4.26
CA ALA A 3 12.89 1.95 -4.37
C ALA A 3 13.98 1.20 -3.58
N LYS A 4 15.23 1.70 -3.61
CA LYS A 4 16.35 1.09 -2.87
C LYS A 4 16.18 1.03 -1.35
N GLU A 5 15.36 1.90 -0.78
CA GLU A 5 15.17 2.00 0.68
C GLU A 5 14.25 0.89 1.21
N ILE A 6 13.52 0.24 0.31
CA ILE A 6 12.50 -0.75 0.64
C ILE A 6 12.70 -2.10 -0.03
N MET A 7 13.72 -2.21 -0.89
CA MET A 7 14.03 -3.47 -1.55
C MET A 7 14.51 -4.51 -0.53
N SER A 8 14.15 -5.75 -0.78
CA SER A 8 14.56 -6.92 -0.03
C SER A 8 15.44 -7.79 -0.90
N ASP A 9 16.51 -8.31 -0.31
CA ASP A 9 17.42 -9.31 -0.89
C ASP A 9 17.06 -10.74 -0.44
N VAL A 10 15.98 -10.91 0.33
CA VAL A 10 15.56 -12.20 0.88
C VAL A 10 15.08 -13.17 -0.21
N ILE A 11 14.51 -12.64 -1.30
CA ILE A 11 14.05 -13.47 -2.42
C ILE A 11 15.23 -13.69 -3.39
N PRO A 12 15.69 -14.94 -3.56
CA PRO A 12 16.75 -15.23 -4.50
C PRO A 12 16.25 -15.05 -5.93
N ALA A 13 17.14 -14.55 -6.79
CA ALA A 13 16.90 -14.59 -8.23
C ALA A 13 17.14 -16.00 -8.79
N LEU A 14 16.34 -16.38 -9.77
CA LEU A 14 16.50 -17.61 -10.53
C LEU A 14 17.50 -17.41 -11.66
N ARG A 15 18.17 -18.50 -12.06
CA ARG A 15 19.04 -18.54 -13.23
C ARG A 15 18.30 -19.20 -14.40
N THR A 16 18.74 -18.96 -15.62
CA THR A 16 18.19 -19.62 -16.82
C THR A 16 18.35 -21.14 -16.81
N SER A 17 19.32 -21.65 -16.05
CA SER A 17 19.56 -23.09 -15.82
C SER A 17 18.66 -23.71 -14.74
N ASP A 18 17.97 -22.89 -13.93
CA ASP A 18 17.02 -23.40 -12.93
C ASP A 18 15.77 -23.94 -13.64
N THR A 19 15.02 -24.82 -12.99
CA THR A 19 13.80 -25.42 -13.55
C THR A 19 12.54 -24.68 -13.12
N GLY A 20 11.45 -24.87 -13.87
CA GLY A 20 10.11 -24.40 -13.48
C GLY A 20 9.67 -24.93 -12.11
N LEU A 21 9.97 -26.20 -11.78
CA LEU A 21 9.68 -26.77 -10.46
C LEU A 21 10.35 -26.01 -9.32
N LYS A 22 11.63 -25.62 -9.50
CA LYS A 22 12.34 -24.82 -8.50
C LYS A 22 11.70 -23.44 -8.35
N ALA A 23 11.30 -22.82 -9.45
CA ALA A 23 10.59 -21.54 -9.44
C ALA A 23 9.25 -21.65 -8.68
N LEU A 24 8.43 -22.65 -8.98
CA LEU A 24 7.15 -22.92 -8.30
C LEU A 24 7.35 -23.20 -6.80
N SER A 25 8.40 -23.95 -6.44
CA SER A 25 8.73 -24.19 -5.03
C SER A 25 9.07 -22.89 -4.28
N TYR A 26 9.86 -22.01 -4.90
CA TYR A 26 10.17 -20.70 -4.30
C TYR A 26 8.93 -19.80 -4.23
N MET A 27 8.10 -19.80 -5.26
CA MET A 27 6.82 -19.09 -5.27
C MET A 27 5.92 -19.51 -4.10
N ASP A 28 5.82 -20.81 -3.81
CA ASP A 28 5.06 -21.32 -2.67
C ASP A 28 5.69 -20.93 -1.31
N ILE A 29 7.02 -21.05 -1.18
CA ILE A 29 7.75 -20.70 0.05
C ILE A 29 7.58 -19.21 0.39
N PHE A 30 7.75 -18.33 -0.61
CA PHE A 30 7.70 -16.88 -0.42
C PHE A 30 6.29 -16.31 -0.57
N ARG A 31 5.29 -17.13 -0.93
CA ARG A 31 3.89 -16.74 -1.17
C ARG A 31 3.77 -15.63 -2.23
N ILE A 32 4.41 -15.84 -3.37
CA ILE A 32 4.45 -14.93 -4.52
C ILE A 32 4.17 -15.72 -5.81
N SER A 33 3.72 -15.03 -6.86
CA SER A 33 3.43 -15.63 -8.17
C SER A 33 4.45 -15.25 -9.25
N HIS A 34 5.44 -14.42 -8.93
CA HIS A 34 6.42 -13.90 -9.87
C HIS A 34 7.82 -14.01 -9.29
N MET A 35 8.78 -14.45 -10.11
CA MET A 35 10.18 -14.58 -9.72
C MET A 35 11.10 -13.91 -10.76
N PRO A 36 12.16 -13.20 -10.33
CA PRO A 36 13.13 -12.62 -11.25
C PRO A 36 14.10 -13.66 -11.78
N ILE A 37 14.37 -13.59 -13.08
CA ILE A 37 15.43 -14.35 -13.75
C ILE A 37 16.60 -13.42 -14.00
N VAL A 38 17.77 -13.82 -13.52
CA VAL A 38 19.02 -13.07 -13.62
C VAL A 38 20.11 -13.98 -14.18
N ASN A 39 20.87 -13.45 -15.12
CA ASN A 39 22.10 -14.08 -15.60
C ASN A 39 23.30 -13.25 -15.13
N ASN A 40 24.07 -13.79 -14.19
CA ASN A 40 25.10 -13.06 -13.43
C ASN A 40 24.53 -11.83 -12.70
N GLN A 41 24.59 -10.65 -13.33
CA GLN A 41 24.03 -9.39 -12.83
C GLN A 41 22.95 -8.82 -13.74
N GLU A 42 22.78 -9.38 -14.94
CA GLU A 42 21.83 -8.90 -15.93
C GLU A 42 20.43 -9.46 -15.63
N PHE A 43 19.48 -8.54 -15.42
CA PHE A 43 18.07 -8.90 -15.29
C PHE A 43 17.49 -9.25 -16.66
N LEU A 44 16.92 -10.45 -16.78
CA LEU A 44 16.38 -10.96 -18.04
C LEU A 44 14.86 -10.83 -18.15
N GLY A 45 14.15 -10.90 -17.01
CA GLY A 45 12.69 -10.80 -16.96
C GLY A 45 12.10 -11.44 -15.71
N LEU A 46 10.77 -11.43 -15.62
CA LEU A 46 10.02 -12.17 -14.61
C LEU A 46 9.42 -13.43 -15.24
N ILE A 47 9.43 -14.53 -14.47
CA ILE A 47 8.62 -15.71 -14.74
C ILE A 47 7.46 -15.75 -13.76
N SER A 48 6.26 -16.01 -14.25
CA SER A 48 5.07 -16.23 -13.43
C SER A 48 4.78 -17.72 -13.23
N ASP A 49 4.01 -18.06 -12.20
CA ASP A 49 3.45 -19.41 -12.03
C ASP A 49 2.63 -19.84 -13.26
N LYS A 50 1.82 -18.92 -13.82
CA LYS A 50 1.04 -19.13 -15.06
C LYS A 50 1.93 -19.53 -16.24
N ASP A 51 3.06 -18.85 -16.45
CA ASP A 51 3.98 -19.18 -17.54
C ASP A 51 4.45 -20.65 -17.44
N ILE A 52 4.70 -21.14 -16.24
CA ILE A 52 5.19 -22.50 -16.00
C ILE A 52 4.08 -23.53 -16.20
N TYR A 53 2.88 -23.24 -15.70
CA TYR A 53 1.73 -24.14 -15.84
C TYR A 53 1.22 -24.23 -17.28
N ASP A 54 1.14 -23.10 -18.00
CA ASP A 54 0.61 -23.04 -19.37
C ASP A 54 1.52 -23.76 -20.37
N LEU A 55 2.84 -23.72 -20.14
CA LEU A 55 3.81 -24.41 -21.00
C LEU A 55 3.91 -25.91 -20.70
N ASN A 56 3.38 -26.39 -19.57
CA ASN A 56 3.47 -27.78 -19.09
C ASN A 56 4.92 -28.35 -19.13
N MET A 57 5.90 -27.47 -18.89
CA MET A 57 7.34 -27.73 -19.01
C MET A 57 8.06 -27.46 -17.68
N ALA A 58 7.47 -27.91 -16.57
CA ALA A 58 7.99 -27.61 -15.23
C ALA A 58 9.41 -28.17 -14.98
N ASP A 59 9.78 -29.27 -15.64
CA ASP A 59 11.10 -29.90 -15.52
C ASP A 59 12.18 -29.23 -16.40
N GLU A 60 11.77 -28.38 -17.35
CA GLU A 60 12.68 -27.77 -18.30
C GLU A 60 13.38 -26.53 -17.71
N PRO A 61 14.61 -26.22 -18.14
CA PRO A 61 15.31 -25.00 -17.76
C PRO A 61 14.50 -23.75 -18.13
N LEU A 62 14.46 -22.77 -17.24
CA LEU A 62 13.74 -21.50 -17.42
C LEU A 62 14.18 -20.72 -18.67
N GLY A 63 15.40 -20.93 -19.16
CA GLY A 63 15.87 -20.37 -20.43
C GLY A 63 15.07 -20.82 -21.66
N ASN A 64 14.35 -21.95 -21.56
CA ASN A 64 13.48 -22.47 -22.62
C ASN A 64 12.04 -21.94 -22.53
N HIS A 65 11.68 -21.23 -21.45
CA HIS A 65 10.34 -20.69 -21.24
C HIS A 65 10.21 -19.32 -21.90
N ALA A 66 9.11 -19.11 -22.63
CA ALA A 66 8.78 -17.79 -23.17
C ALA A 66 8.28 -16.89 -22.03
N LEU A 67 9.08 -15.89 -21.62
CA LEU A 67 8.69 -14.96 -20.57
C LEU A 67 7.58 -14.03 -21.07
N SER A 68 6.40 -14.11 -20.45
CA SER A 68 5.30 -13.16 -20.70
C SER A 68 5.67 -11.75 -20.22
N LEU A 69 6.50 -11.66 -19.18
CA LEU A 69 6.92 -10.43 -18.52
C LEU A 69 8.39 -10.13 -18.77
N GLN A 70 8.70 -9.72 -20.00
CA GLN A 70 10.09 -9.60 -20.43
C GLN A 70 10.90 -8.57 -19.64
N ARG A 71 10.36 -7.39 -19.29
CA ARG A 71 11.15 -6.35 -18.57
C ARG A 71 10.35 -5.42 -17.64
N PRO A 72 9.48 -5.92 -16.73
CA PRO A 72 9.00 -5.08 -15.64
C PRO A 72 10.13 -4.87 -14.62
N TYR A 73 10.58 -3.64 -14.44
CA TYR A 73 11.58 -3.28 -13.44
C TYR A 73 11.45 -1.80 -13.05
N VAL A 74 11.98 -1.50 -11.87
CA VAL A 74 12.17 -0.12 -11.39
C VAL A 74 13.64 0.16 -11.15
N LEU A 75 14.03 1.42 -11.26
CA LEU A 75 15.38 1.86 -10.89
C LEU A 75 15.45 2.14 -9.40
N ALA A 76 16.61 1.91 -8.80
CA ALA A 76 16.90 2.13 -7.39
C ALA A 76 16.53 3.54 -6.88
N ASN A 77 16.60 4.54 -7.76
CA ASN A 77 16.32 5.96 -7.49
C ASN A 77 14.90 6.39 -7.88
N GLN A 78 14.02 5.47 -8.30
CA GLN A 78 12.62 5.80 -8.58
C GLN A 78 11.82 5.98 -7.29
N HIS A 79 10.85 6.89 -7.35
CA HIS A 79 9.94 7.14 -6.26
C HIS A 79 8.97 5.97 -6.06
N ILE A 80 8.59 5.69 -4.82
CA ILE A 80 7.69 4.58 -4.47
C ILE A 80 6.37 4.57 -5.25
N TYR A 81 5.83 5.72 -5.61
CA TYR A 81 4.60 5.82 -6.41
C TYR A 81 4.75 5.20 -7.81
N GLN A 82 5.92 5.36 -8.44
CA GLN A 82 6.20 4.74 -9.75
C GLN A 82 6.31 3.22 -9.61
N VAL A 83 6.84 2.74 -8.48
CA VAL A 83 6.90 1.30 -8.18
C VAL A 83 5.50 0.73 -8.07
N VAL A 84 4.63 1.40 -7.32
CA VAL A 84 3.24 0.97 -7.08
C VAL A 84 2.42 1.02 -8.36
N GLU A 85 2.60 2.05 -9.18
CA GLU A 85 1.96 2.16 -10.50
C GLU A 85 2.31 0.96 -11.39
N GLN A 86 3.61 0.60 -11.49
CA GLN A 86 4.02 -0.53 -12.30
C GLN A 86 3.49 -1.86 -11.77
N VAL A 87 3.56 -2.06 -10.45
CA VAL A 87 3.04 -3.27 -9.78
C VAL A 87 1.54 -3.42 -10.03
N ALA A 88 0.76 -2.35 -9.88
CA ALA A 88 -0.68 -2.38 -10.09
C ALA A 88 -1.06 -2.58 -11.57
N LYS A 89 -0.36 -1.91 -12.49
CA LYS A 89 -0.63 -2.00 -13.93
C LYS A 89 -0.41 -3.40 -14.50
N LEU A 90 0.57 -4.12 -13.95
CA LEU A 90 1.00 -5.43 -14.44
C LEU A 90 0.59 -6.59 -13.53
N ASP A 91 -0.17 -6.31 -12.47
CA ASP A 91 -0.63 -7.30 -11.48
C ASP A 91 0.51 -8.14 -10.89
N LEU A 92 1.62 -7.49 -10.54
CA LEU A 92 2.84 -8.16 -10.09
C LEU A 92 2.82 -8.41 -8.59
N THR A 93 3.27 -9.59 -8.16
CA THR A 93 3.52 -9.87 -6.74
C THR A 93 4.90 -9.39 -6.27
N VAL A 94 5.81 -9.20 -7.24
CA VAL A 94 7.21 -8.82 -7.03
C VAL A 94 7.68 -7.93 -8.18
N ILE A 95 8.42 -6.87 -7.87
CA ILE A 95 9.04 -5.99 -8.86
C ILE A 95 10.56 -5.89 -8.65
N PRO A 96 11.37 -6.22 -9.69
CA PRO A 96 12.82 -6.11 -9.66
C PRO A 96 13.32 -4.66 -9.55
N VAL A 97 14.37 -4.45 -8.76
CA VAL A 97 15.05 -3.17 -8.61
C VAL A 97 16.43 -3.26 -9.26
N LEU A 98 16.71 -2.34 -10.19
CA LEU A 98 17.98 -2.28 -10.91
C LEU A 98 18.76 -1.01 -10.57
N ASP A 99 20.08 -1.03 -10.74
CA ASP A 99 20.90 0.17 -10.76
C ASP A 99 20.81 0.91 -12.12
N GLU A 100 21.49 2.06 -12.24
CA GLU A 100 21.50 2.85 -13.49
C GLU A 100 22.19 2.12 -14.67
N LYS A 101 23.02 1.11 -14.38
CA LYS A 101 23.68 0.25 -15.37
C LYS A 101 22.83 -0.98 -15.72
N LYS A 102 21.61 -1.08 -15.18
CA LYS A 102 20.67 -2.21 -15.32
C LYS A 102 21.15 -3.51 -14.67
N ASN A 103 22.04 -3.42 -13.69
CA ASN A 103 22.37 -4.57 -12.85
C ASN A 103 21.26 -4.79 -11.84
N TYR A 104 20.90 -6.06 -11.64
CA TYR A 104 19.93 -6.47 -10.64
C TYR A 104 20.47 -6.26 -9.22
N LEU A 105 19.70 -5.54 -8.38
CA LEU A 105 20.04 -5.27 -6.99
C LEU A 105 19.22 -6.10 -6.01
N GLY A 106 17.96 -6.39 -6.34
CA GLY A 106 17.02 -7.07 -5.47
C GLY A 106 15.58 -6.91 -5.95
N VAL A 107 14.62 -7.18 -5.08
CA VAL A 107 13.20 -7.03 -5.40
C VAL A 107 12.42 -6.28 -4.34
N ILE A 108 11.27 -5.75 -4.74
CA ILE A 108 10.25 -5.24 -3.83
C ILE A 108 9.03 -6.15 -3.97
N THR A 109 8.51 -6.67 -2.86
CA THR A 109 7.30 -7.50 -2.83
C THR A 109 6.07 -6.67 -2.51
N LEU A 110 4.90 -7.17 -2.89
CA LEU A 110 3.63 -6.57 -2.49
C LEU A 110 3.50 -6.47 -0.96
N HIS A 111 3.93 -7.51 -0.23
CA HIS A 111 3.95 -7.49 1.24
C HIS A 111 4.81 -6.34 1.79
N THR A 112 5.99 -6.12 1.21
CA THR A 112 6.86 -5.01 1.61
C THR A 112 6.21 -3.67 1.31
N LEU A 113 5.61 -3.51 0.12
CA LEU A 113 4.86 -2.29 -0.23
C LEU A 113 3.77 -1.99 0.79
N VAL A 114 2.96 -2.99 1.18
CA VAL A 114 1.89 -2.83 2.18
C VAL A 114 2.44 -2.37 3.52
N LYS A 115 3.52 -2.99 4.01
CA LYS A 115 4.16 -2.59 5.27
C LYS A 115 4.62 -1.13 5.22
N TYR A 116 5.22 -0.71 4.12
CA TYR A 116 5.67 0.67 3.96
C TYR A 116 4.51 1.66 3.80
N PHE A 117 3.43 1.28 3.12
CA PHE A 117 2.21 2.10 3.08
C PHE A 117 1.60 2.29 4.46
N ALA A 118 1.60 1.26 5.31
CA ALA A 118 1.12 1.40 6.68
C ALA A 118 1.96 2.41 7.49
N GLU A 119 3.27 2.50 7.23
CA GLU A 119 4.14 3.51 7.82
C GLU A 119 3.89 4.90 7.23
N MET A 120 3.76 5.02 5.90
CA MET A 120 3.48 6.27 5.21
C MET A 120 2.13 6.88 5.64
N LEU A 121 1.12 6.04 5.86
CA LEU A 121 -0.21 6.46 6.30
C LEU A 121 -0.31 6.67 7.81
N ALA A 122 0.80 6.52 8.56
CA ALA A 122 0.85 6.66 10.01
C ALA A 122 -0.15 5.74 10.75
N VAL A 123 -0.37 4.52 10.22
CA VAL A 123 -1.35 3.56 10.77
C VAL A 123 -0.99 3.14 12.20
N LYS A 124 0.30 3.06 12.51
CA LYS A 124 0.80 2.69 13.85
C LYS A 124 0.72 3.85 14.85
N ASN A 125 0.46 5.07 14.40
CA ASN A 125 0.39 6.23 15.26
C ASN A 125 -1.04 6.37 15.83
N PRO A 126 -1.20 6.44 17.17
CA PRO A 126 -2.48 6.74 17.79
C PRO A 126 -3.06 8.06 17.29
N GLY A 127 -4.38 8.17 17.34
CA GLY A 127 -5.09 9.36 16.92
C GLY A 127 -6.25 9.09 15.98
N ALA A 128 -6.90 10.16 15.55
CA ALA A 128 -8.22 10.11 14.94
C ALA A 128 -8.17 10.41 13.44
N ILE A 129 -9.17 9.94 12.70
CA ILE A 129 -9.27 10.10 11.23
C ILE A 129 -10.52 10.92 10.92
N ILE A 130 -10.40 11.91 10.04
CA ILE A 130 -11.53 12.68 9.52
C ILE A 130 -11.51 12.65 8.00
N VAL A 131 -12.70 12.52 7.41
CA VAL A 131 -12.91 12.55 5.97
C VAL A 131 -13.79 13.76 5.67
N LEU A 132 -13.24 14.71 4.92
CA LEU A 132 -13.93 15.90 4.46
C LEU A 132 -14.40 15.69 3.02
N GLU A 133 -15.63 16.06 2.71
CA GLU A 133 -16.14 16.14 1.34
C GLU A 133 -16.17 17.60 0.90
N LEU A 134 -15.66 17.88 -0.30
CA LEU A 134 -15.56 19.22 -0.86
C LEU A 134 -15.64 19.17 -2.39
N ASN A 135 -15.98 20.28 -3.03
CA ASN A 135 -15.78 20.37 -4.48
C ASN A 135 -14.30 20.55 -4.79
N VAL A 136 -13.84 20.03 -5.94
CA VAL A 136 -12.43 20.15 -6.37
C VAL A 136 -11.96 21.61 -6.43
N ASN A 137 -12.84 22.53 -6.84
CA ASN A 137 -12.53 23.96 -6.92
C ASN A 137 -12.43 24.65 -5.55
N ASP A 138 -13.03 24.06 -4.51
CA ASP A 138 -13.06 24.62 -3.15
C ASP A 138 -11.89 24.08 -2.30
N TYR A 139 -11.09 23.15 -2.85
CA TYR A 139 -9.96 22.56 -2.14
C TYR A 139 -8.89 23.59 -1.81
N SER A 140 -8.61 23.73 -0.51
CA SER A 140 -7.47 24.50 -0.01
C SER A 140 -6.79 23.75 1.13
N LEU A 141 -5.66 23.13 0.81
CA LEU A 141 -4.83 22.47 1.82
C LEU A 141 -4.39 23.43 2.93
N ALA A 142 -4.02 24.65 2.56
CA ALA A 142 -3.58 25.66 3.52
C ALA A 142 -4.67 25.97 4.56
N HIS A 143 -5.93 26.10 4.11
CA HIS A 143 -7.04 26.37 5.01
C HIS A 143 -7.36 25.16 5.91
N ILE A 144 -7.36 23.95 5.35
CA ILE A 144 -7.53 22.71 6.11
C ILE A 144 -6.45 22.58 7.19
N ALA A 145 -5.18 22.77 6.82
CA ALA A 145 -4.05 22.70 7.75
C ALA A 145 -4.15 23.76 8.85
N GLN A 146 -4.49 25.00 8.50
CA GLN A 146 -4.69 26.07 9.48
C GLN A 146 -5.77 25.72 10.50
N ILE A 147 -6.90 25.15 10.07
CA ILE A 147 -7.96 24.73 10.98
C ILE A 147 -7.46 23.67 11.95
N VAL A 148 -6.75 22.65 11.45
CA VAL A 148 -6.20 21.58 12.29
C VAL A 148 -5.17 22.13 13.29
N GLU A 149 -4.22 22.94 12.83
CA GLU A 149 -3.15 23.49 13.65
C GLU A 149 -3.65 24.52 14.69
N SER A 150 -4.69 25.30 14.34
CA SER A 150 -5.32 26.25 15.29
C SER A 150 -6.07 25.56 16.44
N ASN A 151 -6.28 24.24 16.32
CA ASN A 151 -6.83 23.38 17.37
C ASN A 151 -5.73 22.51 18.03
N ASP A 152 -4.47 22.97 18.00
CA ASP A 152 -3.31 22.33 18.63
C ASP A 152 -3.04 20.88 18.17
N ALA A 153 -3.45 20.55 16.95
CA ALA A 153 -3.27 19.23 16.35
C ALA A 153 -2.33 19.25 15.15
N LYS A 154 -1.81 18.08 14.79
CA LYS A 154 -0.92 17.86 13.65
C LYS A 154 -1.54 16.83 12.71
N ILE A 155 -1.42 17.10 11.42
CA ILE A 155 -1.74 16.14 10.36
C ILE A 155 -0.55 15.19 10.23
N LEU A 156 -0.77 13.90 10.48
CA LEU A 156 0.23 12.84 10.36
C LEU A 156 0.29 12.26 8.95
N SER A 157 -0.87 12.11 8.32
CA SER A 157 -0.97 11.71 6.92
C SER A 157 -2.22 12.32 6.30
N MET A 158 -2.16 12.52 4.97
CA MET A 158 -3.27 13.02 4.19
C MET A 158 -3.25 12.38 2.81
N TYR A 159 -4.44 12.03 2.32
CA TYR A 159 -4.62 11.66 0.93
C TYR A 159 -5.97 12.11 0.43
N ILE A 160 -6.05 12.19 -0.90
CA ILE A 160 -7.24 12.59 -1.63
C ILE A 160 -7.77 11.37 -2.36
N SER A 161 -9.08 11.16 -2.27
CA SER A 161 -9.80 10.21 -3.10
C SER A 161 -10.97 10.90 -3.78
N GLY A 162 -11.40 10.40 -4.93
CA GLY A 162 -12.54 10.96 -5.65
C GLY A 162 -12.99 10.02 -6.75
N SER A 163 -14.23 10.19 -7.19
CA SER A 163 -14.71 9.53 -8.40
C SER A 163 -14.44 10.43 -9.61
N PRO A 164 -13.95 9.89 -10.74
CA PRO A 164 -13.83 10.64 -11.99
C PRO A 164 -15.16 11.26 -12.46
N ASP A 165 -16.28 10.69 -12.02
CA ASP A 165 -17.63 11.08 -12.46
C ASP A 165 -18.23 12.25 -11.65
N THR A 166 -17.51 12.78 -10.67
CA THR A 166 -18.03 13.84 -9.79
C THR A 166 -17.05 14.99 -9.64
N THR A 167 -17.56 16.21 -9.50
CA THR A 167 -16.76 17.38 -9.08
C THR A 167 -16.45 17.40 -7.58
N LYS A 168 -16.84 16.35 -6.87
CA LYS A 168 -16.60 16.16 -5.44
C LYS A 168 -15.33 15.37 -5.22
N MET A 169 -14.65 15.67 -4.13
CA MET A 169 -13.48 14.96 -3.65
C MET A 169 -13.57 14.75 -2.16
N ASP A 170 -12.97 13.66 -1.71
CA ASP A 170 -12.78 13.34 -0.31
C ASP A 170 -11.33 13.63 0.08
N VAL A 171 -11.14 14.41 1.15
CA VAL A 171 -9.84 14.62 1.78
C VAL A 171 -9.83 13.84 3.09
N THR A 172 -9.00 12.80 3.16
CA THR A 172 -8.81 12.03 4.39
C THR A 172 -7.59 12.55 5.13
N LEU A 173 -7.76 12.81 6.43
CA LEU A 173 -6.71 13.29 7.32
C LEU A 173 -6.57 12.32 8.50
N LYS A 174 -5.36 11.85 8.77
CA LYS A 174 -4.98 11.21 10.04
C LYS A 174 -4.35 12.28 10.94
N LEU A 175 -4.90 12.44 12.14
CA LEU A 175 -4.46 13.44 13.12
C LEU A 175 -3.74 12.75 14.29
N ASN A 176 -2.89 13.51 15.00
CA ASN A 176 -2.15 13.03 16.18
C ASN A 176 -2.93 13.10 17.51
N ILE A 177 -4.22 13.38 17.47
CA ILE A 177 -5.10 13.51 18.64
C ILE A 177 -6.17 12.43 18.59
N THR A 178 -6.61 11.95 19.76
CA THR A 178 -7.64 10.91 19.87
C THR A 178 -9.05 11.47 19.94
N ASP A 179 -9.20 12.67 20.53
CA ASP A 179 -10.45 13.44 20.55
C ASP A 179 -10.34 14.63 19.57
N MET A 180 -11.18 14.63 18.52
CA MET A 180 -11.23 15.69 17.51
C MET A 180 -12.48 16.56 17.58
N THR A 181 -13.21 16.56 18.70
CA THR A 181 -14.49 17.28 18.85
C THR A 181 -14.37 18.77 18.51
N SER A 182 -13.31 19.44 18.98
CA SER A 182 -13.03 20.86 18.69
C SER A 182 -12.76 21.13 17.21
N ILE A 183 -12.05 20.20 16.55
CA ILE A 183 -11.73 20.27 15.12
C ILE A 183 -12.99 20.10 14.27
N ILE A 184 -13.84 19.13 14.60
CA ILE A 184 -15.13 18.92 13.95
C ILE A 184 -15.99 20.19 14.03
N GLN A 185 -16.10 20.79 15.22
CA GLN A 185 -16.85 22.05 15.41
C GLN A 185 -16.27 23.20 14.58
N THR A 186 -14.94 23.29 14.47
CA THR A 186 -14.28 24.33 13.70
C THR A 186 -14.49 24.14 12.20
N PHE A 187 -14.36 22.92 11.68
CA PHE A 187 -14.67 22.60 10.28
C PHE A 187 -16.12 22.94 9.91
N ASN A 188 -17.08 22.56 10.76
CA ASN A 188 -18.49 22.91 10.57
C ASN A 188 -18.70 24.44 10.53
N ARG A 189 -18.00 25.21 11.35
CA ARG A 189 -18.05 26.69 11.36
C ARG A 189 -17.56 27.30 10.05
N TYR A 190 -16.56 26.67 9.43
CA TYR A 190 -16.05 27.07 8.12
C TYR A 190 -16.82 26.43 6.95
N ASN A 191 -17.98 25.82 7.21
CA ASN A 191 -18.85 25.16 6.23
C ASN A 191 -18.20 24.01 5.46
N TYR A 192 -17.22 23.33 6.05
CA TYR A 192 -16.74 22.05 5.51
C TYR A 192 -17.77 20.95 5.78
N ILE A 193 -17.94 20.05 4.80
CA ILE A 193 -18.79 18.87 4.96
C ILE A 193 -17.93 17.74 5.52
N ILE A 194 -18.27 17.25 6.70
CA ILE A 194 -17.61 16.10 7.31
C ILE A 194 -18.37 14.85 6.88
N LYS A 195 -17.74 14.03 6.03
CA LYS A 195 -18.32 12.79 5.51
C LYS A 195 -18.24 11.65 6.52
N ALA A 196 -17.12 11.57 7.26
CA ALA A 196 -16.91 10.59 8.30
C ALA A 196 -15.86 11.07 9.31
N SER A 197 -15.94 10.56 10.54
CA SER A 197 -14.95 10.76 11.59
C SER A 197 -14.78 9.46 12.39
N PHE A 198 -13.55 9.16 12.77
CA PHE A 198 -13.19 7.96 13.53
C PHE A 198 -12.27 8.37 14.69
N MET A 199 -12.77 8.27 15.91
CA MET A 199 -12.04 8.60 17.13
C MET A 199 -11.65 7.32 17.86
N GLU A 200 -10.49 7.32 18.51
CA GLU A 200 -9.97 6.12 19.20
C GLU A 200 -10.85 5.74 20.41
N ASN A 201 -11.51 6.73 21.01
CA ASN A 201 -12.44 6.53 22.12
C ASN A 201 -13.78 5.90 21.68
N ASP A 202 -14.21 6.04 20.42
CA ASP A 202 -15.48 5.46 19.95
C ASP A 202 -15.46 3.93 19.99
N ALA A 203 -14.31 3.31 19.75
CA ALA A 203 -14.15 1.87 19.83
C ALA A 203 -14.29 1.33 21.27
N MET A 204 -13.79 2.09 22.27
CA MET A 204 -13.93 1.73 23.68
C MET A 204 -15.36 1.97 24.18
N SER A 205 -15.97 3.08 23.76
CA SER A 205 -17.37 3.41 24.08
C SER A 205 -18.34 2.38 23.51
N GLN A 206 -18.18 1.98 22.25
CA GLN A 206 -18.99 0.92 21.63
C GLN A 206 -18.83 -0.43 22.35
N LEU A 207 -17.61 -0.80 22.73
CA LEU A 207 -17.36 -2.03 23.50
C LEU A 207 -17.95 -1.98 24.91
N LEU A 208 -18.04 -0.80 25.53
CA LEU A 208 -18.71 -0.60 26.82
C LEU A 208 -20.24 -0.68 26.67
N ASP A 209 -20.80 -0.10 25.60
CA ASP A 209 -22.24 -0.16 25.28
C ASP A 209 -22.68 -1.61 25.01
N ASP A 210 -21.92 -2.36 24.21
CA ASP A 210 -22.18 -3.78 23.93
C ASP A 210 -22.16 -4.63 25.22
N ARG A 211 -21.20 -4.37 26.12
CA ARG A 211 -21.12 -5.06 27.42
C ARG A 211 -22.27 -4.69 28.34
N TYR A 212 -22.69 -3.43 28.34
CA TYR A 212 -23.84 -2.97 29.08
C TYR A 212 -25.12 -3.63 28.59
N GLU A 213 -25.33 -3.71 27.27
CA GLU A 213 -26.48 -4.43 26.69
C GLU A 213 -26.48 -5.92 27.09
N LEU A 214 -25.34 -6.60 26.99
CA LEU A 214 -25.20 -8.00 27.38
C LEU A 214 -25.54 -8.21 28.88
N PHE A 215 -25.08 -7.30 29.74
CA PHE A 215 -25.42 -7.33 31.17
C PHE A 215 -26.91 -7.11 31.42
N MET A 216 -27.54 -6.14 30.74
CA MET A 216 -28.97 -5.89 30.86
C MET A 216 -29.82 -7.06 30.35
N ARG A 217 -29.37 -7.75 29.28
CA ARG A 217 -30.01 -8.99 28.83
C ARG A 217 -29.90 -10.11 29.86
N PHE A 218 -28.77 -10.22 30.56
CA PHE A 218 -28.60 -11.22 31.62
C PHE A 218 -29.48 -10.95 32.85
N LEU A 219 -29.68 -9.68 33.22
CA LEU A 219 -30.55 -9.29 34.33
C LEU A 219 -32.06 -9.43 34.05
N ASN A 220 -32.46 -9.41 32.78
CA ASN A 220 -33.85 -9.55 32.36
C ASN A 220 -34.29 -11.01 32.14
N ILE A 221 -33.48 -11.98 32.59
CA ILE A 221 -33.77 -13.42 32.66
C ILE A 221 -33.90 -13.80 34.13
#